data_AF-A0A7V5RI92-F1
#
_entry.id   AF-A0A7V5RI92-F1
#
_cell.length_a   1.000
_cell.length_b   1.000
_cell.length_c   1.000
_cell.angle_alpha   90.00
_cell.angle_beta   90.00
_cell.angle_gamma   90.00
#
_symmetry.space_group_name_H-M   'P 1'
#
loop_
_entity.id
_entity.type
_entity.pdbx_description
1 polymer ?
#
loop_
_entity_poly.entity_id
_entity_poly.type
_entity_poly.pdbx_seq_one_letter_code
_entity_poly.pdbx_strand_id
1 'polypeptide(L)'
;MRLLLALMLPALFTCSPSAGLHTYTGRTMGTTFSVKIVLPAQPASPDPTQVNSAIDSLLLQVNQQMSTYIPDSELSRFNASSSTDWFAVS
;
A
#
# COMPACT_ATOMS: atom_id res chain seq x y z
N MET A 1 -43.51 34.84 11.21
CA MET A 1 -42.77 34.06 12.24
C MET A 1 -42.90 32.53 12.12
N ARG A 2 -43.78 31.98 11.25
CA ARG A 2 -43.87 30.52 11.01
C ARG A 2 -43.00 30.02 9.83
N LEU A 3 -42.62 30.90 8.90
CA LEU A 3 -41.78 30.54 7.73
C LEU A 3 -40.27 30.50 8.03
N LEU A 4 -39.81 31.23 9.06
CA LEU A 4 -38.39 31.25 9.47
C LEU A 4 -37.95 29.95 10.16
N LEU A 5 -38.89 29.16 10.68
CA LEU A 5 -38.58 27.88 11.34
C LEU A 5 -38.30 26.75 10.35
N ALA A 6 -38.80 26.86 9.10
CA ALA A 6 -38.63 25.83 8.07
C ALA A 6 -37.26 25.90 7.37
N LEU A 7 -36.57 27.05 7.43
CA LEU A 7 -35.27 27.25 6.77
C LEU A 7 -34.07 26.80 7.62
N MET A 8 -34.27 26.57 8.93
CA MET A 8 -33.24 26.12 9.87
C MET A 8 -33.14 24.58 10.01
N LEU A 9 -34.05 23.83 9.39
CA LEU A 9 -34.10 22.38 9.49
C LEU A 9 -33.06 21.59 8.65
N PRO A 10 -32.43 22.10 7.57
CA PRO A 10 -31.43 21.31 6.83
C PRO A 10 -30.03 21.35 7.44
N ALA A 11 -29.78 22.14 8.49
CA ALA A 11 -28.44 22.32 9.06
C ALA A 11 -27.92 21.15 9.92
N LEU A 12 -28.74 20.11 10.15
CA LEU A 12 -28.39 18.98 11.02
C LEU A 12 -27.85 17.74 10.26
N PHE A 13 -27.71 17.79 8.94
CA PHE A 13 -27.23 16.66 8.12
C PHE A 13 -25.80 16.84 7.59
N THR A 14 -24.91 17.50 8.34
CA THR A 14 -23.47 17.52 7.98
C THR A 14 -22.79 16.24 8.47
N CYS A 15 -22.92 15.16 7.71
CA CYS A 15 -22.09 13.97 7.90
C CYS A 15 -20.66 14.33 7.45
N SER A 16 -19.75 14.54 8.41
CA SER A 16 -18.34 14.76 8.09
C SER A 16 -17.68 13.42 7.73
N PRO A 17 -17.11 13.28 6.52
CA PRO A 17 -16.41 12.05 6.14
C PRO A 17 -15.21 11.83 7.06
N SER A 18 -15.18 10.74 7.82
CA SER A 18 -14.07 10.43 8.75
C SER A 18 -13.05 9.48 8.13
N ALA A 19 -11.83 9.51 8.64
CA ALA A 19 -10.80 8.57 8.23
C ALA A 19 -11.19 7.12 8.59
N GLY A 20 -10.96 6.18 7.68
CA GLY A 20 -11.32 4.78 7.81
C GLY A 20 -10.10 3.85 7.76
N LEU A 21 -10.15 2.75 8.51
CA LEU A 21 -9.14 1.69 8.45
C LEU A 21 -9.33 0.85 7.17
N HIS A 22 -8.33 0.85 6.32
CA HIS A 22 -8.26 0.05 5.10
C HIS A 22 -7.27 -1.08 5.30
N THR A 23 -7.61 -2.28 4.83
CA THR A 23 -6.76 -3.47 4.94
C THR A 23 -6.48 -4.02 3.55
N TYR A 24 -5.20 -4.14 3.21
CA TYR A 24 -4.70 -4.75 1.98
C TYR A 24 -4.05 -6.08 2.34
N THR A 25 -4.41 -7.14 1.62
CA THR A 25 -3.89 -8.49 1.86
C THR A 25 -3.50 -9.14 0.55
N GLY A 26 -2.57 -10.09 0.64
CA GLY A 26 -2.09 -10.81 -0.53
C GLY A 26 -1.17 -11.95 -0.17
N ARG A 27 -0.58 -12.56 -1.21
CA ARG A 27 0.33 -13.69 -1.09
C ARG A 27 1.58 -13.40 -1.92
N THR A 28 2.75 -13.65 -1.36
CA THR A 28 4.02 -13.57 -2.08
C THR A 28 5.09 -14.34 -1.31
N MET A 29 6.19 -14.71 -1.98
CA MET A 29 7.37 -15.30 -1.33
C MET A 29 7.05 -16.48 -0.38
N GLY A 30 6.07 -17.32 -0.75
CA GLY A 30 5.65 -18.49 0.05
C GLY A 30 4.81 -18.19 1.30
N THR A 31 4.41 -16.94 1.55
CA THR A 31 3.61 -16.53 2.71
C THR A 31 2.48 -15.55 2.32
N THR A 32 1.81 -14.97 3.31
CA THR A 32 0.79 -13.93 3.15
C THR A 32 1.20 -12.63 3.84
N PHE A 33 0.65 -11.51 3.40
CA PHE A 33 0.84 -10.20 4.05
C PHE A 33 -0.50 -9.55 4.41
N SER A 34 -0.47 -8.66 5.39
CA SER A 34 -1.58 -7.77 5.74
C SER A 34 -1.05 -6.38 6.07
N VAL A 35 -1.43 -5.38 5.27
CA VAL A 35 -1.10 -3.97 5.48
C VAL A 35 -2.39 -3.25 5.89
N LYS A 36 -2.35 -2.58 7.04
CA LYS A 36 -3.49 -1.84 7.60
C LYS A 36 -3.16 -0.36 7.68
N ILE A 37 -3.96 0.48 7.04
CA ILE A 37 -3.69 1.93 6.90
C ILE A 37 -4.96 2.70 7.21
N VAL A 38 -4.86 3.75 8.02
CA VAL A 38 -5.96 4.71 8.21
C VAL A 38 -5.87 5.74 7.08
N LEU A 39 -6.89 5.78 6.22
CA LEU A 39 -6.96 6.72 5.09
C LEU A 39 -8.07 7.74 5.34
N PRO A 40 -7.92 9.00 4.90
CA PRO A 40 -9.02 9.97 4.93
C PRO A 40 -10.19 9.45 4.09
N ALA A 41 -11.38 10.00 4.29
CA ALA A 41 -12.51 9.65 3.43
C ALA A 41 -12.36 10.23 2.01
N GLN A 42 -13.10 9.65 1.07
CA GLN A 42 -13.16 10.15 -0.31
C GLN A 42 -13.73 11.58 -0.36
N PRO A 43 -13.24 12.45 -1.28
CA PRO A 43 -12.30 12.17 -2.36
C PRO A 43 -10.81 12.32 -1.98
N ALA A 44 -10.48 12.57 -0.71
CA ALA A 44 -9.10 12.81 -0.27
C ALA A 44 -8.26 11.51 -0.13
N SER A 45 -8.92 10.34 -0.16
CA SER A 45 -8.23 9.05 -0.12
C SER A 45 -7.57 8.74 -1.46
N PRO A 46 -6.38 8.10 -1.48
CA PRO A 46 -5.86 7.52 -2.71
C PRO A 46 -6.79 6.45 -3.27
N ASP A 47 -6.69 6.21 -4.59
CA ASP A 47 -7.35 5.09 -5.26
C ASP A 47 -6.84 3.76 -4.65
N PRO A 48 -7.73 2.93 -4.09
CA PRO A 48 -7.35 1.63 -3.52
C PRO A 48 -6.57 0.73 -4.49
N THR A 49 -6.81 0.84 -5.80
CA THR A 49 -6.10 0.07 -6.82
C THR A 49 -4.63 0.48 -6.91
N GLN A 50 -4.36 1.79 -6.87
CA GLN A 50 -3.00 2.31 -6.90
C GLN A 50 -2.22 1.90 -5.65
N VAL A 51 -2.86 1.89 -4.48
CA VAL A 51 -2.22 1.43 -3.24
C VAL A 51 -1.85 -0.06 -3.32
N ASN A 52 -2.75 -0.92 -3.83
CA ASN A 52 -2.44 -2.33 -4.06
C ASN A 52 -1.26 -2.50 -5.03
N SER A 53 -1.29 -1.83 -6.18
CA SER A 53 -0.21 -1.92 -7.17
C SER A 53 1.14 -1.44 -6.62
N ALA A 54 1.14 -0.41 -5.77
CA ALA A 54 2.35 0.06 -5.11
C ALA A 54 2.90 -0.96 -4.12
N ILE A 55 2.04 -1.62 -3.32
CA ILE A 55 2.43 -2.70 -2.41
C ILE A 55 3.04 -3.86 -3.21
N ASP A 56 2.37 -4.30 -4.27
CA ASP A 56 2.84 -5.42 -5.10
C ASP A 56 4.18 -5.10 -5.78
N SER A 57 4.34 -3.88 -6.30
CA SER A 57 5.58 -3.43 -6.95
C SER A 57 6.75 -3.41 -5.98
N LEU A 58 6.53 -2.91 -4.75
CA LEU A 58 7.55 -2.90 -3.70
C LEU A 58 7.95 -4.33 -3.30
N LEU A 59 6.97 -5.22 -3.11
CA LEU A 59 7.23 -6.61 -2.76
C LEU A 59 7.94 -7.36 -3.89
N LEU A 60 7.63 -7.05 -5.16
CA LEU A 60 8.33 -7.59 -6.32
C LEU A 60 9.79 -7.12 -6.35
N GLN A 61 10.05 -5.84 -6.08
CA GLN A 61 11.42 -5.30 -6.01
C GLN A 61 12.23 -6.02 -4.93
N VAL A 62 11.68 -6.15 -3.72
CA VAL A 62 12.33 -6.88 -2.62
C VAL A 62 12.61 -8.32 -3.01
N ASN A 63 11.67 -8.99 -3.69
CA ASN A 63 11.86 -10.36 -4.15
C ASN A 63 12.99 -10.45 -5.20
N GLN A 64 13.07 -9.49 -6.13
CA GLN A 64 14.16 -9.44 -7.11
C GLN A 64 15.52 -9.11 -6.47
N GLN A 65 15.56 -8.43 -5.34
CA GLN A 65 16.79 -8.18 -4.59
C GLN A 65 17.20 -9.41 -3.77
N MET A 66 16.25 -10.03 -3.05
CA MET A 66 16.57 -10.91 -1.91
C MET A 66 16.23 -12.39 -2.12
N SER A 67 15.54 -12.76 -3.19
CA SER A 67 15.13 -14.16 -3.36
C SER A 67 16.30 -15.07 -3.67
N THR A 68 16.49 -16.13 -2.87
CA THR A 68 17.43 -17.22 -3.19
C THR A 68 16.86 -18.21 -4.22
N TYR A 69 15.58 -18.06 -4.58
CA TYR A 69 14.86 -18.94 -5.52
C TYR A 69 14.80 -18.38 -6.93
N ILE A 70 14.97 -17.06 -7.10
CA ILE A 70 15.05 -16.41 -8.41
C ILE A 70 16.52 -16.40 -8.85
N PRO A 71 16.88 -17.06 -9.97
CA PRO A 71 18.29 -17.23 -10.35
C PRO A 71 19.02 -15.92 -10.63
N ASP A 72 18.32 -14.91 -11.13
CA ASP A 72 18.87 -13.60 -11.49
C ASP A 72 18.58 -12.52 -10.45
N SER A 73 18.15 -12.89 -9.24
CA SER A 73 18.04 -11.93 -8.13
C SER A 73 19.41 -11.36 -7.77
N GLU A 74 19.44 -10.16 -7.18
CA GLU A 74 20.71 -9.56 -6.74
C GLU A 74 21.47 -10.49 -5.78
N LEU A 75 20.78 -11.04 -4.78
CA LEU A 75 21.35 -11.98 -3.82
C LEU A 75 21.83 -13.28 -4.49
N SER A 76 21.09 -13.84 -5.45
CA SER A 76 21.52 -15.06 -6.16
C SER A 76 22.76 -14.80 -7.00
N ARG A 77 22.84 -13.65 -7.69
CA ARG A 77 24.05 -13.25 -8.44
C ARG A 77 25.25 -13.05 -7.51
N PHE A 78 25.03 -12.43 -6.35
CA PHE A 78 26.08 -12.29 -5.33
C PHE A 78 26.55 -13.65 -4.83
N ASN A 79 25.63 -14.54 -4.46
CA ASN A 79 25.93 -15.88 -3.96
C ASN A 79 26.67 -16.76 -4.99
N ALA A 80 26.43 -16.54 -6.29
CA ALA A 80 27.10 -17.25 -7.37
C ALA A 80 28.48 -16.65 -7.72
N SER A 81 28.81 -15.45 -7.23
CA SER A 81 30.09 -14.79 -7.52
C SER A 81 31.24 -15.49 -6.82
N SER A 82 32.31 -15.78 -7.57
CA SER A 82 33.60 -16.23 -7.03
C SER A 82 34.62 -15.09 -6.86
N SER A 83 34.24 -13.86 -7.20
CA SER A 83 35.12 -12.70 -7.06
C SER A 83 35.28 -12.31 -5.59
N THR A 84 36.46 -11.77 -5.27
CA THR A 84 36.75 -11.15 -3.97
C THR A 84 36.74 -9.61 -4.06
N ASP A 85 36.47 -9.07 -5.23
CA ASP A 85 36.30 -7.63 -5.46
C ASP A 85 34.97 -7.14 -4.90
N TRP A 86 34.82 -5.82 -4.85
CA TRP A 86 33.55 -5.19 -4.49
C TRP A 86 32.43 -5.60 -5.45
N PHE A 87 31.31 -6.05 -4.87
CA PHE A 87 30.08 -6.34 -5.59
C PHE A 87 29.09 -5.21 -5.38
N ALA A 88 28.69 -4.52 -6.44
CA ALA A 88 27.71 -3.44 -6.35
C ALA A 88 26.31 -4.00 -6.02
N VAL A 89 25.65 -3.36 -5.07
CA VAL A 89 24.29 -3.67 -4.60
C VAL A 89 23.43 -2.41 -4.64
N SER A 90 22.11 -2.59 -4.59
CA SER A 90 21.13 -1.50 -4.72
C SER A 90 20.87 -0.70 -3.44
#